data_AF-A0A344U6J3-F1
#
_entry.id   AF-A0A344U6J3-F1
#
_cell.length_a   1.000
_cell.length_b   1.000
_cell.length_c   1.000
_cell.angle_alpha   90.00
_cell.angle_beta   90.00
_cell.angle_gamma   90.00
#
_symmetry.space_group_name_H-M   'P 1'
#
loop_
_entity.id
_entity.type
_entity.pdbx_description
1 polymer ?
#
loop_
_entity_poly.entity_id
_entity_poly.type
_entity_poly.pdbx_seq_one_letter_code
_entity_poly.pdbx_strand_id
1 'polypeptide(L)'
;MKLPRIASIVATAATAAMAPAVLIASPAFAVGATTTAPGLPASPTAPDTSPGTDGPTAPKPDEDPQAAKDRAAIQAILADPASGRGVREAAEKALKGTAADLRHFLEVEWAREQLEDDRVRVAQIGEAGGKAVRAAADKALDANTREAITEFLQNGQHTARFEDDKVELVKMLKGAGPGITKAVNKLLDGGTREEVRAFVATGQHTVRAEDDRGVLLGALKDAGPSLKAAIIALLEKNPTPAELRTFVTSTQHELRDADNTALIRAMLADAGPELKKAANAALKGTPADRAEFLATGQHTARDKDKAAGGGSGGGGKDGGGKGGSDTGNGAGADGSGAGSGSGGANGTTSSSNNATPAGGTGPLASTGANAQLAVAAGAGAAALGAGAGLLVAASRRRAAEAAR
;
A
#
# COMPACT_ATOMS: atom_id res chain seq x y z
N MET A 1 1.90 27.86 -43.18
CA MET A 1 2.82 26.99 -42.43
C MET A 1 2.03 25.79 -41.93
N LYS A 2 2.40 24.59 -42.39
CA LYS A 2 1.78 23.31 -42.04
C LYS A 2 2.40 22.80 -40.74
N LEU A 3 1.60 22.53 -39.72
CA LEU A 3 2.00 21.78 -38.52
C LEU A 3 1.20 20.48 -38.49
N PRO A 4 1.84 19.31 -38.29
CA PRO A 4 1.20 18.01 -38.42
C PRO A 4 0.37 17.64 -37.18
N ARG A 5 -0.75 16.97 -37.46
CA ARG A 5 -1.60 16.25 -36.50
C ARG A 5 -0.81 15.11 -35.87
N ILE A 6 -0.85 14.98 -34.54
CA ILE A 6 -0.51 13.74 -33.84
C ILE A 6 -1.82 13.09 -33.43
N ALA A 7 -2.05 11.91 -33.98
CA ALA A 7 -3.18 11.03 -33.72
C ALA A 7 -2.76 9.91 -32.75
N SER A 8 -3.73 9.51 -31.90
CA SER A 8 -3.88 8.19 -31.25
C SER A 8 -2.81 7.79 -30.22
N ILE A 9 -3.12 7.15 -29.09
CA ILE A 9 -3.90 5.91 -28.97
C ILE A 9 -4.67 5.91 -27.63
N VAL A 10 -5.99 5.75 -27.73
CA VAL A 10 -6.87 5.27 -26.66
C VAL A 10 -6.66 3.77 -26.57
N ALA A 11 -6.14 3.29 -25.44
CA ALA A 11 -6.09 1.87 -25.13
C ALA A 11 -7.39 1.46 -24.42
N THR A 12 -8.34 0.94 -25.20
CA THR A 12 -9.40 0.06 -24.74
C THR A 12 -8.76 -1.25 -24.26
N ALA A 13 -8.85 -1.55 -22.96
CA ALA A 13 -8.53 -2.87 -22.42
C ALA A 13 -9.83 -3.63 -22.16
N ALA A 14 -9.88 -4.83 -22.72
CA ALA A 14 -11.04 -5.68 -22.85
C ALA A 14 -11.54 -6.28 -21.53
N THR A 15 -12.86 -6.39 -21.45
CA THR A 15 -13.63 -7.18 -20.50
C THR A 15 -13.34 -8.67 -20.70
N ALA A 16 -12.68 -9.31 -19.73
CA ALA A 16 -12.63 -10.76 -19.61
C ALA A 16 -13.56 -11.19 -18.47
N ALA A 17 -14.68 -11.82 -18.83
CA ALA A 17 -15.56 -12.49 -17.89
C ALA A 17 -14.93 -13.83 -17.49
N MET A 18 -14.62 -14.02 -16.20
CA MET A 18 -14.37 -15.34 -15.63
C MET A 18 -15.44 -15.63 -14.58
N ALA A 19 -16.27 -16.65 -14.87
CA ALA A 19 -17.26 -17.20 -13.97
C ALA A 19 -16.58 -18.06 -12.89
N PRO A 20 -17.02 -18.01 -11.62
CA PRO A 20 -16.67 -19.02 -10.64
C PRO A 20 -17.70 -20.18 -10.69
N ALA A 21 -17.23 -21.36 -11.09
CA ALA A 21 -17.95 -22.62 -10.89
C ALA A 21 -17.81 -23.03 -9.41
N VAL A 22 -18.92 -23.00 -8.67
CA VAL A 22 -18.98 -23.55 -7.30
C VAL A 22 -19.63 -24.93 -7.37
N LEU A 23 -18.82 -25.94 -7.05
CA LEU A 23 -19.15 -27.36 -6.99
C LEU A 23 -19.55 -27.67 -5.54
N ILE A 24 -20.84 -27.82 -5.26
CA ILE A 24 -21.34 -28.20 -3.93
C ILE A 24 -21.51 -29.72 -3.88
N ALA A 25 -20.73 -30.34 -2.99
CA ALA A 25 -20.76 -31.75 -2.67
C ALA A 25 -22.02 -32.11 -1.85
N SER A 26 -22.72 -33.16 -2.28
CA SER A 26 -23.81 -33.80 -1.52
C SER A 26 -23.25 -34.77 -0.47
N PRO A 27 -23.81 -34.87 0.75
CA PRO A 27 -23.60 -36.04 1.61
C PRO A 27 -24.65 -37.12 1.30
N ALA A 28 -24.18 -38.29 0.90
CA ALA A 28 -24.97 -39.52 0.84
C ALA A 28 -24.88 -40.23 2.21
N PHE A 29 -26.02 -40.41 2.89
CA PHE A 29 -26.15 -41.36 3.99
C PHE A 29 -26.84 -42.63 3.48
N ALA A 30 -26.10 -43.74 3.49
CA ALA A 30 -26.59 -45.08 3.22
C ALA A 30 -27.24 -45.65 4.49
N VAL A 31 -28.51 -46.04 4.39
CA VAL A 31 -29.20 -46.87 5.39
C VAL A 31 -29.04 -48.34 4.98
N GLY A 32 -28.56 -49.15 5.92
CA GLY A 32 -28.31 -50.59 5.73
C GLY A 32 -29.60 -51.40 5.63
N ALA A 33 -29.54 -52.44 4.80
CA ALA A 33 -30.58 -53.45 4.68
C ALA A 33 -30.39 -54.58 5.71
N THR A 34 -31.50 -55.15 6.17
CA THR A 34 -31.89 -56.59 6.14
C THR A 34 -32.68 -56.99 7.39
N THR A 35 -33.88 -57.54 7.22
CA THR A 35 -34.25 -58.95 7.54
C THR A 35 -35.79 -59.17 7.52
N THR A 36 -36.20 -59.96 6.53
CA THR A 36 -37.20 -61.06 6.48
C THR A 36 -38.17 -61.33 7.65
N ALA A 37 -39.49 -61.43 7.38
CA ALA A 37 -40.29 -62.68 7.50
C ALA A 37 -41.82 -62.49 7.20
N PRO A 38 -42.57 -63.57 6.83
CA PRO A 38 -43.88 -63.52 6.13
C PRO A 38 -45.07 -64.15 6.90
N GLY A 39 -46.32 -63.96 6.42
CA GLY A 39 -47.46 -64.84 6.78
C GLY A 39 -48.88 -64.25 6.69
N LEU A 40 -49.69 -64.77 5.77
CA LEU A 40 -51.17 -64.68 5.64
C LEU A 40 -51.90 -65.58 6.70
N PRO A 41 -53.26 -65.74 6.74
CA PRO A 41 -54.43 -64.92 6.33
C PRO A 41 -55.58 -64.89 7.40
N ALA A 42 -56.66 -64.12 7.16
CA ALA A 42 -58.09 -64.52 7.28
C ALA A 42 -59.05 -63.31 7.53
N SER A 43 -60.09 -63.19 6.70
CA SER A 43 -61.37 -62.51 7.03
C SER A 43 -62.29 -63.52 7.76
N PRO A 44 -63.37 -63.13 8.50
CA PRO A 44 -64.61 -62.61 7.86
C PRO A 44 -65.54 -61.68 8.72
N THR A 45 -66.52 -61.06 8.03
CA THR A 45 -67.86 -60.56 8.45
C THR A 45 -67.92 -59.45 9.55
N ALA A 46 -68.63 -58.32 9.41
CA ALA A 46 -69.99 -58.07 8.90
C ALA A 46 -70.22 -56.53 8.66
N PRO A 47 -71.43 -56.02 8.33
CA PRO A 47 -71.84 -55.70 6.96
C PRO A 47 -72.44 -54.28 6.75
N ASP A 48 -72.79 -53.99 5.49
CA ASP A 48 -73.86 -53.08 4.98
C ASP A 48 -73.80 -51.57 5.35
N THR A 49 -74.00 -50.59 4.46
CA THR A 49 -74.40 -50.55 3.04
C THR A 49 -74.00 -49.16 2.50
N SER A 50 -73.41 -49.14 1.30
CA SER A 50 -73.21 -47.97 0.40
C SER A 50 -74.54 -47.68 -0.36
N PRO A 51 -74.64 -46.83 -1.43
CA PRO A 51 -73.69 -45.92 -2.10
C PRO A 51 -74.35 -44.54 -2.46
N GLY A 52 -73.79 -43.56 -3.17
CA GLY A 52 -72.59 -43.32 -3.99
C GLY A 52 -72.54 -41.79 -4.25
N THR A 53 -71.59 -41.18 -4.95
CA THR A 53 -70.75 -41.62 -6.06
C THR A 53 -69.53 -40.70 -6.21
N ASP A 54 -68.36 -41.31 -6.40
CA ASP A 54 -67.30 -41.01 -7.38
C ASP A 54 -66.86 -39.58 -7.73
N GLY A 55 -65.55 -39.34 -7.61
CA GLY A 55 -64.82 -38.56 -8.62
C GLY A 55 -63.64 -37.72 -8.08
N PRO A 56 -62.47 -37.72 -8.76
CA PRO A 56 -61.34 -36.87 -8.40
C PRO A 56 -61.76 -35.41 -8.54
N THR A 57 -61.41 -34.54 -7.59
CA THR A 57 -61.59 -33.09 -7.78
C THR A 57 -60.68 -32.61 -8.91
N ALA A 58 -61.23 -32.68 -10.12
CA ALA A 58 -60.86 -31.90 -11.28
C ALA A 58 -60.93 -30.38 -10.94
N PRO A 59 -60.34 -29.52 -11.78
CA PRO A 59 -60.04 -28.13 -11.41
C PRO A 59 -61.33 -27.36 -11.13
N LYS A 60 -61.30 -26.46 -10.13
CA LYS A 60 -62.41 -25.52 -9.90
C LYS A 60 -62.66 -24.72 -11.18
N PRO A 61 -63.85 -24.77 -11.79
CA PRO A 61 -64.27 -23.82 -12.81
C PRO A 61 -64.51 -22.47 -12.12
N ASP A 62 -64.10 -21.40 -12.78
CA ASP A 62 -64.28 -19.99 -12.38
C ASP A 62 -63.33 -19.49 -11.27
N GLU A 63 -62.01 -19.61 -11.46
CA GLU A 63 -61.15 -18.54 -10.90
C GLU A 63 -61.56 -17.24 -11.60
N ASP A 64 -62.13 -16.31 -10.82
CA ASP A 64 -62.34 -14.92 -11.23
C ASP A 64 -61.08 -14.46 -11.99
N PRO A 65 -61.18 -14.06 -13.28
CA PRO A 65 -60.03 -13.67 -14.08
C PRO A 65 -59.18 -12.59 -13.40
N GLN A 66 -59.79 -11.81 -12.50
CA GLN A 66 -59.07 -10.85 -11.67
C GLN A 66 -58.22 -11.52 -10.59
N ALA A 67 -58.76 -12.53 -9.88
CA ALA A 67 -58.01 -13.27 -8.86
C ALA A 67 -56.76 -13.98 -9.43
N ALA A 68 -56.85 -14.51 -10.65
CA ALA A 68 -55.70 -15.09 -11.34
C ALA A 68 -54.61 -14.04 -11.66
N LYS A 69 -55.01 -12.84 -12.08
CA LYS A 69 -54.08 -11.71 -12.30
C LYS A 69 -53.46 -11.22 -11.00
N ASP A 70 -54.25 -11.09 -9.93
CA ASP A 70 -53.77 -10.67 -8.62
C ASP A 70 -52.76 -11.68 -8.06
N ARG A 71 -53.04 -12.98 -8.20
CA ARG A 71 -52.10 -14.05 -7.82
C ARG A 71 -50.79 -13.96 -8.61
N ALA A 72 -50.86 -13.72 -9.92
CA ALA A 72 -49.68 -13.54 -10.76
C ALA A 72 -48.87 -12.28 -10.38
N ALA A 73 -49.55 -11.17 -10.03
CA ALA A 73 -48.89 -9.95 -9.57
C ALA A 73 -48.14 -10.17 -8.25
N ILE A 74 -48.74 -10.89 -7.29
CA ILE A 74 -48.09 -11.21 -6.01
C ILE A 74 -46.88 -12.13 -6.22
N GLN A 75 -46.98 -13.11 -7.13
CA GLN A 75 -45.83 -13.95 -7.49
C GLN A 75 -44.71 -13.15 -8.14
N ALA A 76 -45.03 -12.14 -8.96
CA ALA A 76 -44.02 -11.24 -9.52
C ALA A 76 -43.31 -10.41 -8.44
N ILE A 77 -44.06 -9.92 -7.43
CA ILE A 77 -43.48 -9.23 -6.26
C ILE A 77 -42.55 -10.18 -5.48
N LEU A 78 -42.95 -11.43 -5.24
CA LEU A 78 -42.11 -12.42 -4.57
C LEU A 78 -40.84 -12.77 -5.34
N ALA A 79 -40.90 -12.74 -6.68
CA ALA A 79 -39.76 -12.98 -7.54
C ALA A 79 -38.77 -11.81 -7.58
N ASP A 80 -39.18 -10.61 -7.17
CA ASP A 80 -38.29 -9.45 -7.08
C ASP A 80 -37.28 -9.63 -5.92
N PRO A 81 -35.96 -9.62 -6.18
CA PRO A 81 -34.95 -9.62 -5.14
C PRO A 81 -35.06 -8.43 -4.18
N ALA A 82 -35.61 -7.30 -4.64
CA ALA A 82 -35.78 -6.09 -3.86
C ALA A 82 -36.86 -6.21 -2.77
N SER A 83 -37.78 -7.18 -2.89
CA SER A 83 -38.81 -7.47 -1.89
C SER A 83 -38.16 -7.85 -0.57
N GLY A 84 -38.54 -7.17 0.50
CA GLY A 84 -38.02 -7.43 1.82
C GLY A 84 -38.74 -8.60 2.51
N ARG A 85 -38.47 -8.77 3.80
CA ARG A 85 -38.99 -9.89 4.56
C ARG A 85 -40.47 -9.71 4.87
N GLY A 86 -40.89 -8.50 5.25
CA GLY A 86 -42.29 -8.17 5.54
C GLY A 86 -43.18 -8.37 4.31
N VAL A 87 -42.76 -7.86 3.15
CA VAL A 87 -43.48 -8.02 1.89
C VAL A 87 -43.63 -9.50 1.52
N ARG A 88 -42.58 -10.31 1.69
CA ARG A 88 -42.63 -11.75 1.39
C ARG A 88 -43.59 -12.51 2.31
N GLU A 89 -43.50 -12.28 3.62
CA GLU A 89 -44.38 -12.92 4.61
C GLU A 89 -45.87 -12.56 4.35
N ALA A 90 -46.16 -11.29 4.06
CA ALA A 90 -47.52 -10.83 3.75
C ALA A 90 -48.04 -11.35 2.39
N ALA A 91 -47.18 -11.37 1.37
CA ALA A 91 -47.51 -11.93 0.05
C ALA A 91 -47.84 -13.43 0.14
N GLU A 92 -47.04 -14.22 0.85
CA GLU A 92 -47.29 -15.64 1.07
C GLU A 92 -48.58 -15.91 1.84
N LYS A 93 -48.89 -15.05 2.83
CA LYS A 93 -50.17 -15.11 3.56
C LYS A 93 -51.35 -14.84 2.62
N ALA A 94 -51.24 -13.82 1.77
CA ALA A 94 -52.28 -13.48 0.79
C ALA A 94 -52.50 -14.61 -0.24
N LEU A 95 -51.43 -15.23 -0.74
CA LEU A 95 -51.50 -16.35 -1.69
C LEU A 95 -52.24 -17.57 -1.16
N LYS A 96 -52.21 -17.80 0.16
CA LYS A 96 -52.94 -18.88 0.85
C LYS A 96 -54.41 -18.53 1.15
N GLY A 97 -54.82 -17.28 0.92
CA GLY A 97 -56.14 -16.74 1.22
C GLY A 97 -57.12 -16.77 0.05
N THR A 98 -58.15 -15.94 0.17
CA THR A 98 -59.23 -15.74 -0.81
C THR A 98 -58.86 -14.68 -1.85
N ALA A 99 -59.66 -14.55 -2.92
CA ALA A 99 -59.50 -13.47 -3.90
C ALA A 99 -59.57 -12.06 -3.29
N ALA A 100 -60.33 -11.89 -2.21
CA ALA A 100 -60.36 -10.62 -1.47
C ALA A 100 -59.04 -10.35 -0.74
N ASP A 101 -58.39 -11.39 -0.20
CA ASP A 101 -57.08 -11.26 0.48
C ASP A 101 -55.96 -10.90 -0.51
N LEU A 102 -56.00 -11.44 -1.72
CA LEU A 102 -55.06 -11.08 -2.79
C LEU A 102 -55.16 -9.59 -3.14
N ARG A 103 -56.37 -9.08 -3.36
CA ARG A 103 -56.61 -7.65 -3.64
C ARG A 103 -56.25 -6.77 -2.46
N HIS A 104 -56.65 -7.15 -1.26
CA HIS A 104 -56.32 -6.39 -0.05
C HIS A 104 -54.80 -6.27 0.15
N PHE A 105 -54.06 -7.34 -0.14
CA PHE A 105 -52.61 -7.27 -0.12
C PHE A 105 -52.05 -6.26 -1.14
N LEU A 106 -52.48 -6.35 -2.39
CA LEU A 106 -51.97 -5.47 -3.45
C LEU A 106 -52.33 -3.99 -3.23
N GLU A 107 -53.53 -3.71 -2.71
CA GLU A 107 -54.04 -2.34 -2.53
C GLU A 107 -53.57 -1.68 -1.23
N VAL A 108 -53.41 -2.46 -0.14
CA VAL A 108 -53.20 -1.91 1.21
C VAL A 108 -51.91 -2.43 1.83
N GLU A 109 -51.77 -3.74 2.00
CA GLU A 109 -50.68 -4.30 2.82
C GLU A 109 -49.32 -4.16 2.14
N TRP A 110 -49.23 -4.36 0.82
CA TRP A 110 -47.97 -4.27 0.08
C TRP A 110 -47.28 -2.93 0.30
N ALA A 111 -48.07 -1.85 0.27
CA ALA A 111 -47.55 -0.51 0.46
C ALA A 111 -46.99 -0.27 1.88
N ARG A 112 -47.65 -0.84 2.90
CA ARG A 112 -47.23 -0.75 4.30
C ARG A 112 -45.99 -1.59 4.56
N GLU A 113 -46.01 -2.85 4.13
CA GLU A 113 -44.91 -3.78 4.36
C GLU A 113 -43.64 -3.37 3.62
N GLN A 114 -43.77 -2.84 2.40
CA GLN A 114 -42.64 -2.29 1.66
C GLN A 114 -41.98 -1.13 2.39
N LEU A 115 -42.78 -0.26 3.02
CA LEU A 115 -42.25 0.86 3.81
C LEU A 115 -41.47 0.35 5.04
N GLU A 116 -41.98 -0.64 5.75
CA GLU A 116 -41.28 -1.21 6.91
C GLU A 116 -39.96 -1.90 6.50
N ASP A 117 -39.98 -2.68 5.41
CA ASP A 117 -38.78 -3.29 4.86
C ASP A 117 -37.75 -2.24 4.41
N ASP A 118 -38.20 -1.16 3.76
CA ASP A 118 -37.32 -0.07 3.34
C ASP A 118 -36.75 0.71 4.54
N ARG A 119 -37.52 0.92 5.62
CA ARG A 119 -37.01 1.52 6.88
C ARG A 119 -35.88 0.68 7.48
N VAL A 120 -36.04 -0.64 7.51
CA VAL A 120 -34.98 -1.56 7.96
C VAL A 120 -33.76 -1.43 7.07
N ARG A 121 -33.93 -1.37 5.75
CA ARG A 121 -32.83 -1.17 4.80
C ARG A 121 -32.10 0.16 5.03
N VAL A 122 -32.83 1.26 5.25
CA VAL A 122 -32.25 2.57 5.58
C VAL A 122 -31.40 2.49 6.84
N ALA A 123 -31.92 1.88 7.91
CA ALA A 123 -31.17 1.72 9.16
C ALA A 123 -29.87 0.93 8.94
N GLN A 124 -29.92 -0.17 8.18
CA GLN A 124 -28.73 -0.96 7.85
C GLN A 124 -27.69 -0.16 7.06
N ILE A 125 -28.12 0.65 6.08
CA ILE A 125 -27.22 1.51 5.30
C ILE A 125 -26.59 2.59 6.18
N GLY A 126 -27.37 3.17 7.10
CA GLY A 126 -26.91 4.14 8.08
C GLY A 126 -25.86 3.57 9.03
N GLU A 127 -26.05 2.33 9.51
CA GLU A 127 -25.09 1.64 10.40
C GLU A 127 -23.79 1.26 9.70
N ALA A 128 -23.85 0.79 8.45
CA ALA A 128 -22.66 0.59 7.60
C ALA A 128 -22.12 1.92 7.01
N GLY A 129 -22.75 3.04 7.38
CA GLY A 129 -22.50 4.39 6.92
C GLY A 129 -21.22 5.01 7.48
N GLY A 130 -20.68 5.99 6.76
CA GLY A 130 -19.87 7.03 7.40
C GLY A 130 -20.77 8.04 8.11
N LYS A 131 -20.18 9.10 8.64
CA LYS A 131 -20.89 10.10 9.46
C LYS A 131 -22.01 10.79 8.67
N ALA A 132 -21.75 11.16 7.42
CA ALA A 132 -22.74 11.84 6.58
C ALA A 132 -23.88 10.88 6.21
N VAL A 133 -23.56 9.63 5.85
CA VAL A 133 -24.60 8.64 5.50
C VAL A 133 -25.48 8.31 6.68
N ARG A 134 -24.90 8.16 7.88
CA ARG A 134 -25.66 7.93 9.11
C ARG A 134 -26.63 9.08 9.38
N ALA A 135 -26.14 10.32 9.33
CA ALA A 135 -27.00 11.49 9.53
C ALA A 135 -28.12 11.61 8.48
N ALA A 136 -27.85 11.25 7.22
CA ALA A 136 -28.85 11.23 6.17
C ALA A 136 -29.90 10.11 6.36
N ALA A 137 -29.46 8.95 6.85
CA ALA A 137 -30.35 7.83 7.18
C ALA A 137 -31.27 8.18 8.36
N ASP A 138 -30.70 8.73 9.44
CA ASP A 138 -31.43 9.16 10.62
C ASP A 138 -32.51 10.19 10.24
N LYS A 139 -32.16 11.18 9.41
CA LYS A 139 -33.12 12.18 8.90
C LYS A 139 -34.28 11.53 8.11
N ALA A 140 -33.99 10.51 7.31
CA ALA A 140 -35.03 9.82 6.53
C ALA A 140 -35.94 8.98 7.44
N LEU A 141 -35.37 8.33 8.46
CA LEU A 141 -36.11 7.55 9.46
C LEU A 141 -36.97 8.43 10.36
N ASP A 142 -36.46 9.61 10.77
CA ASP A 142 -37.17 10.59 11.59
C ASP A 142 -38.36 11.22 10.86
N ALA A 143 -38.21 11.47 9.55
CA ALA A 143 -39.31 11.96 8.72
C ALA A 143 -40.44 10.92 8.62
N ASN A 144 -40.08 9.62 8.62
CA ASN A 144 -41.00 8.48 8.62
C ASN A 144 -42.08 8.54 7.52
N THR A 145 -41.72 9.08 6.35
CA THR A 145 -42.58 9.10 5.15
C THR A 145 -41.99 8.21 4.05
N ARG A 146 -42.85 7.67 3.20
CA ARG A 146 -42.41 6.86 2.05
C ARG A 146 -41.47 7.66 1.16
N GLU A 147 -41.82 8.92 0.88
CA GLU A 147 -41.06 9.79 0.00
C GLU A 147 -39.64 10.02 0.54
N ALA A 148 -39.49 10.25 1.84
CA ALA A 148 -38.18 10.47 2.47
C ALA A 148 -37.32 9.20 2.44
N ILE A 149 -37.91 8.05 2.74
CA ILE A 149 -37.24 6.75 2.72
C ILE A 149 -36.79 6.39 1.30
N THR A 150 -37.68 6.52 0.32
CA THR A 150 -37.37 6.25 -1.09
C THR A 150 -36.30 7.20 -1.62
N GLU A 151 -36.39 8.50 -1.33
CA GLU A 151 -35.40 9.48 -1.79
C GLU A 151 -34.01 9.22 -1.20
N PHE A 152 -33.94 8.82 0.08
CA PHE A 152 -32.68 8.41 0.67
C PHE A 152 -32.09 7.18 -0.04
N LEU A 153 -32.91 6.13 -0.26
CA LEU A 153 -32.45 4.89 -0.90
C LEU A 153 -32.00 5.12 -2.34
N GLN A 154 -32.66 6.01 -3.09
CA GLN A 154 -32.34 6.27 -4.50
C GLN A 154 -31.17 7.23 -4.68
N ASN A 155 -31.14 8.34 -3.92
CA ASN A 155 -30.22 9.45 -4.16
C ASN A 155 -29.45 9.86 -2.90
N GLY A 156 -30.15 10.01 -1.77
CA GLY A 156 -29.61 10.58 -0.53
C GLY A 156 -28.39 9.84 0.00
N GLN A 157 -28.43 8.51 0.04
CA GLN A 157 -27.31 7.68 0.51
C GLN A 157 -26.03 7.88 -0.32
N HIS A 158 -26.16 8.13 -1.62
CA HIS A 158 -25.02 8.25 -2.52
C HIS A 158 -24.39 9.64 -2.42
N THR A 159 -25.22 10.68 -2.24
CA THR A 159 -24.75 12.04 -1.96
C THR A 159 -24.02 12.10 -0.64
N ALA A 160 -24.62 11.53 0.40
CA ALA A 160 -23.99 11.46 1.72
C ALA A 160 -22.68 10.64 1.71
N ARG A 161 -22.65 9.51 1.00
CA ARG A 161 -21.40 8.72 0.90
C ARG A 161 -20.30 9.48 0.17
N PHE A 162 -20.63 10.30 -0.83
CA PHE A 162 -19.64 11.13 -1.49
C PHE A 162 -18.99 12.15 -0.55
N GLU A 163 -19.75 12.71 0.38
CA GLU A 163 -19.21 13.59 1.42
C GLU A 163 -18.26 12.82 2.35
N ASP A 164 -18.66 11.61 2.79
CA ASP A 164 -17.79 10.74 3.58
C ASP A 164 -16.50 10.38 2.82
N ASP A 165 -16.60 10.01 1.54
CA ASP A 165 -15.45 9.64 0.70
C ASP A 165 -14.49 10.84 0.50
N LYS A 166 -15.02 12.07 0.38
CA LYS A 166 -14.20 13.30 0.33
C LYS A 166 -13.44 13.54 1.64
N VAL A 167 -14.07 13.27 2.78
CA VAL A 167 -13.40 13.35 4.07
C VAL A 167 -12.27 12.32 4.15
N GLU A 168 -12.48 11.10 3.66
CA GLU A 168 -11.43 10.09 3.57
C GLU A 168 -10.27 10.53 2.66
N LEU A 169 -10.54 11.14 1.50
CA LEU A 169 -9.50 11.72 0.65
C LEU A 169 -8.64 12.74 1.41
N VAL A 170 -9.26 13.67 2.13
CA VAL A 170 -8.52 14.68 2.91
C VAL A 170 -7.69 14.02 4.01
N LYS A 171 -8.21 13.00 4.70
CA LYS A 171 -7.44 12.24 5.70
C LYS A 171 -6.22 11.56 5.09
N MET A 172 -6.31 11.06 3.85
CA MET A 172 -5.19 10.41 3.17
C MET A 172 -4.00 11.34 2.94
N LEU A 173 -4.21 12.66 2.86
CA LEU A 173 -3.12 13.63 2.66
C LEU A 173 -2.11 13.64 3.80
N LYS A 174 -2.50 13.22 5.01
CA LYS A 174 -1.59 13.17 6.15
C LYS A 174 -0.53 12.08 5.95
N GLY A 175 0.71 12.50 5.67
CA GLY A 175 1.82 11.59 5.37
C GLY A 175 1.71 10.93 3.98
N ALA A 176 0.93 11.52 3.07
CA ALA A 176 0.88 11.14 1.67
C ALA A 176 2.20 11.42 0.96
N GLY A 177 2.54 10.56 -0.01
CA GLY A 177 3.58 10.86 -0.99
C GLY A 177 3.08 11.86 -2.06
N PRO A 178 3.98 12.30 -2.96
CA PRO A 178 3.65 13.27 -4.01
C PRO A 178 2.52 12.80 -4.95
N GLY A 179 2.50 11.51 -5.31
CA GLY A 179 1.50 10.90 -6.16
C GLY A 179 0.12 10.89 -5.51
N ILE A 180 0.02 10.41 -4.27
CA ILE A 180 -1.24 10.44 -3.51
C ILE A 180 -1.74 11.87 -3.36
N THR A 181 -0.86 12.81 -3.01
CA THR A 181 -1.21 14.22 -2.86
C THR A 181 -1.79 14.79 -4.16
N LYS A 182 -1.13 14.54 -5.30
CA LYS A 182 -1.58 14.99 -6.62
C LYS A 182 -2.93 14.37 -7.01
N ALA A 183 -3.08 13.06 -6.80
CA ALA A 183 -4.31 12.33 -7.13
C ALA A 183 -5.50 12.82 -6.30
N VAL A 184 -5.30 12.97 -4.98
CA VAL A 184 -6.32 13.50 -4.06
C VAL A 184 -6.73 14.92 -4.46
N ASN A 185 -5.78 15.84 -4.71
CA ASN A 185 -6.13 17.20 -5.09
C ASN A 185 -6.95 17.24 -6.38
N LYS A 186 -6.57 16.46 -7.40
CA LYS A 186 -7.35 16.33 -8.64
C LYS A 186 -8.79 15.87 -8.37
N LEU A 187 -8.96 14.89 -7.47
CA LEU A 187 -10.28 14.35 -7.12
C LEU A 187 -11.12 15.33 -6.30
N LEU A 188 -10.49 16.13 -5.44
CA LEU A 188 -11.17 17.19 -4.69
C LEU A 188 -11.60 18.36 -5.58
N ASP A 189 -10.80 18.70 -6.58
CA ASP A 189 -11.06 19.83 -7.50
C ASP A 189 -12.21 19.56 -8.47
N GLY A 190 -12.40 18.30 -8.89
CA GLY A 190 -13.43 17.98 -9.88
C GLY A 190 -13.72 16.49 -10.09
N GLY A 191 -13.35 15.63 -9.15
CA GLY A 191 -13.62 14.19 -9.26
C GLY A 191 -15.11 13.86 -9.16
N THR A 192 -15.57 12.92 -9.96
CA THR A 192 -16.95 12.40 -9.86
C THR A 192 -17.11 11.52 -8.61
N ARG A 193 -18.36 11.24 -8.22
CA ARG A 193 -18.66 10.34 -7.10
C ARG A 193 -18.03 8.96 -7.29
N GLU A 194 -18.12 8.45 -8.52
CA GLU A 194 -17.62 7.13 -8.89
C GLU A 194 -16.09 7.11 -8.87
N GLU A 195 -15.43 8.16 -9.37
CA GLU A 195 -13.97 8.29 -9.36
C GLU A 195 -13.43 8.40 -7.94
N VAL A 196 -14.05 9.25 -7.10
CA VAL A 196 -13.66 9.42 -5.70
C VAL A 196 -13.81 8.09 -4.95
N ARG A 197 -14.94 7.40 -5.12
CA ARG A 197 -15.16 6.10 -4.48
C ARG A 197 -14.16 5.05 -4.96
N ALA A 198 -13.95 4.94 -6.27
CA ALA A 198 -13.00 3.97 -6.83
C ALA A 198 -11.57 4.24 -6.30
N PHE A 199 -11.20 5.51 -6.18
CA PHE A 199 -9.90 5.89 -5.63
C PHE A 199 -9.77 5.61 -4.14
N VAL A 200 -10.80 5.87 -3.34
CA VAL A 200 -10.77 5.58 -1.89
C VAL A 200 -10.80 4.07 -1.63
N ALA A 201 -11.47 3.30 -2.49
CA ALA A 201 -11.59 1.85 -2.34
C ALA A 201 -10.31 1.12 -2.74
N THR A 202 -9.77 1.38 -3.94
CA THR A 202 -8.66 0.61 -4.50
C THR A 202 -7.59 1.43 -5.22
N GLY A 203 -7.94 2.56 -5.83
CA GLY A 203 -7.02 3.37 -6.65
C GLY A 203 -5.85 3.98 -5.87
N GLN A 204 -5.98 4.19 -4.57
CA GLN A 204 -4.90 4.69 -3.71
C GLN A 204 -3.71 3.72 -3.63
N HIS A 205 -3.92 2.41 -3.77
CA HIS A 205 -2.84 1.43 -3.63
C HIS A 205 -1.86 1.47 -4.79
N THR A 206 -2.34 1.71 -6.02
CA THR A 206 -1.49 1.80 -7.20
C THR A 206 -0.65 3.06 -7.17
N VAL A 207 -1.26 4.20 -6.85
CA VAL A 207 -0.55 5.48 -6.72
C VAL A 207 0.47 5.44 -5.58
N ARG A 208 0.14 4.80 -4.45
CA ARG A 208 1.11 4.62 -3.36
C ARG A 208 2.27 3.72 -3.76
N ALA A 209 2.04 2.69 -4.57
CA ALA A 209 3.11 1.85 -5.09
C ALA A 209 4.05 2.62 -6.02
N GLU A 210 3.53 3.56 -6.81
CA GLU A 210 4.34 4.46 -7.64
C GLU A 210 5.19 5.41 -6.77
N ASP A 211 4.60 5.99 -5.72
CA ASP A 211 5.32 6.81 -4.75
C ASP A 211 6.45 6.01 -4.07
N ASP A 212 6.14 4.81 -3.56
CA ASP A 212 7.11 3.94 -2.89
C ASP A 212 8.24 3.55 -3.88
N ARG A 213 7.94 3.25 -5.15
CA ARG A 213 8.98 3.02 -6.20
C ARG A 213 9.87 4.24 -6.38
N GLY A 214 9.28 5.44 -6.44
CA GLY A 214 10.04 6.69 -6.53
C GLY A 214 10.99 6.88 -5.35
N VAL A 215 10.54 6.60 -4.13
CA VAL A 215 11.37 6.64 -2.92
C VAL A 215 12.55 5.67 -3.02
N LEU A 216 12.32 4.44 -3.46
CA LEU A 216 13.40 3.45 -3.61
C LEU A 216 14.41 3.82 -4.70
N LEU A 217 13.93 4.31 -5.85
CA LEU A 217 14.80 4.77 -6.93
C LEU A 217 15.65 5.98 -6.49
N GLY A 218 15.07 6.92 -5.75
CA GLY A 218 15.81 8.04 -5.17
C GLY A 218 16.88 7.59 -4.18
N ALA A 219 16.58 6.57 -3.36
CA ALA A 219 17.51 6.04 -2.37
C ALA A 219 18.76 5.38 -2.99
N LEU A 220 18.71 4.93 -4.25
CA LEU A 220 19.85 4.27 -4.92
C LEU A 220 21.11 5.14 -5.01
N LYS A 221 20.96 6.47 -5.01
CA LYS A 221 22.08 7.42 -5.10
C LYS A 221 22.99 7.32 -3.87
N ASP A 222 22.39 7.24 -2.69
CA ASP A 222 23.09 7.29 -1.40
C ASP A 222 23.11 5.92 -0.69
N ALA A 223 22.59 4.87 -1.35
CA ALA A 223 22.54 3.52 -0.82
C ALA A 223 23.92 2.86 -0.78
N GLY A 224 24.21 2.21 0.35
CA GLY A 224 25.34 1.28 0.46
C GLY A 224 25.14 0.00 -0.37
N PRO A 225 26.16 -0.87 -0.46
CA PRO A 225 26.14 -2.02 -1.35
C PRO A 225 24.97 -2.98 -1.14
N SER A 226 24.61 -3.26 0.12
CA SER A 226 23.55 -4.21 0.45
C SER A 226 22.17 -3.64 0.15
N LEU A 227 21.93 -2.38 0.55
CA LEU A 227 20.67 -1.69 0.24
C LEU A 227 20.47 -1.56 -1.27
N LYS A 228 21.53 -1.20 -1.99
CA LYS A 228 21.48 -1.04 -3.45
C LYS A 228 21.13 -2.34 -4.17
N ALA A 229 21.80 -3.44 -3.82
CA ALA A 229 21.53 -4.76 -4.38
C ALA A 229 20.09 -5.21 -4.09
N ALA A 230 19.60 -4.99 -2.88
CA ALA A 230 18.25 -5.37 -2.49
C ALA A 230 17.16 -4.55 -3.19
N ILE A 231 17.36 -3.24 -3.38
CA ILE A 231 16.43 -2.40 -4.15
C ILE A 231 16.33 -2.90 -5.59
N ILE A 232 17.46 -3.16 -6.26
CA ILE A 232 17.48 -3.66 -7.64
C ILE A 232 16.77 -5.01 -7.73
N ALA A 233 17.14 -5.96 -6.88
CA ALA A 233 16.54 -7.30 -6.86
C ALA A 233 15.03 -7.28 -6.54
N LEU A 234 14.57 -6.32 -5.73
CA LEU A 234 13.14 -6.12 -5.49
C LEU A 234 12.44 -5.64 -6.75
N LEU A 235 12.96 -4.58 -7.38
CA LEU A 235 12.32 -3.95 -8.54
C LEU A 235 12.29 -4.86 -9.79
N GLU A 236 13.31 -5.71 -9.97
CA GLU A 236 13.36 -6.72 -11.05
C GLU A 236 12.24 -7.76 -10.96
N LYS A 237 11.74 -8.05 -9.75
CA LYS A 237 10.74 -9.10 -9.52
C LYS A 237 9.30 -8.65 -9.73
N ASN A 238 9.08 -7.42 -10.19
CA ASN A 238 7.75 -6.81 -10.29
C ASN A 238 6.97 -6.90 -8.97
N PRO A 239 7.44 -6.20 -7.92
CA PRO A 239 6.93 -6.35 -6.57
C PRO A 239 5.49 -5.84 -6.46
N THR A 240 4.74 -6.48 -5.57
CA THR A 240 3.41 -6.04 -5.16
C THR A 240 3.47 -4.72 -4.37
N PRO A 241 2.38 -3.93 -4.32
CA PRO A 241 2.32 -2.72 -3.49
C PRO A 241 2.68 -2.97 -2.01
N ALA A 242 2.31 -4.13 -1.48
CA ALA A 242 2.60 -4.50 -0.09
C ALA A 242 4.11 -4.76 0.14
N GLU A 243 4.79 -5.39 -0.82
CA GLU A 243 6.24 -5.62 -0.76
C GLU A 243 7.02 -4.32 -0.86
N LEU A 244 6.64 -3.43 -1.79
CA LEU A 244 7.22 -2.09 -1.90
C LEU A 244 7.08 -1.33 -0.58
N ARG A 245 5.88 -1.34 0.00
CA ARG A 245 5.61 -0.65 1.25
C ARG A 245 6.46 -1.20 2.39
N THR A 246 6.51 -2.52 2.54
CA THR A 246 7.32 -3.21 3.57
C THR A 246 8.79 -2.85 3.43
N PHE A 247 9.29 -2.80 2.20
CA PHE A 247 10.68 -2.45 1.95
C PHE A 247 10.97 -1.00 2.36
N VAL A 248 10.11 -0.05 1.97
CA VAL A 248 10.23 1.37 2.33
C VAL A 248 10.07 1.59 3.84
N THR A 249 9.18 0.88 4.54
CA THR A 249 8.96 1.15 5.97
C THR A 249 9.91 0.42 6.90
N SER A 250 10.50 -0.69 6.45
CA SER A 250 11.25 -1.60 7.33
C SER A 250 12.58 -2.04 6.72
N THR A 251 12.55 -2.80 5.62
CA THR A 251 13.76 -3.46 5.08
C THR A 251 14.87 -2.48 4.72
N GLN A 252 14.52 -1.31 4.19
CA GLN A 252 15.54 -0.31 3.82
C GLN A 252 16.36 0.17 5.03
N HIS A 253 15.77 0.23 6.22
CA HIS A 253 16.42 0.74 7.43
C HIS A 253 17.40 -0.30 7.97
N GLU A 254 17.01 -1.58 7.99
CA GLU A 254 17.87 -2.70 8.38
C GLU A 254 19.09 -2.82 7.46
N LEU A 255 18.88 -2.71 6.14
CA LEU A 255 19.97 -2.81 5.17
C LEU A 255 20.92 -1.61 5.23
N ARG A 256 20.38 -0.41 5.45
CA ARG A 256 21.22 0.78 5.63
C ARG A 256 22.06 0.68 6.90
N ASP A 257 21.49 0.11 7.94
CA ASP A 257 22.21 -0.11 9.18
C ASP A 257 23.34 -1.14 9.03
N ALA A 258 23.09 -2.22 8.30
CA ALA A 258 24.10 -3.21 7.95
C ALA A 258 25.24 -2.58 7.12
N ASP A 259 24.90 -1.77 6.12
CA ASP A 259 25.87 -1.04 5.30
C ASP A 259 26.69 -0.04 6.14
N ASN A 260 26.04 0.73 7.01
CA ASN A 260 26.70 1.65 7.93
C ASN A 260 27.67 0.92 8.86
N THR A 261 27.24 -0.21 9.41
CA THR A 261 28.07 -1.04 10.29
C THR A 261 29.31 -1.57 9.56
N ALA A 262 29.14 -2.05 8.33
CA ALA A 262 30.25 -2.53 7.50
C ALA A 262 31.23 -1.39 7.17
N LEU A 263 30.70 -0.20 6.83
CA LEU A 263 31.51 0.98 6.54
C LEU A 263 32.33 1.43 7.75
N ILE A 264 31.72 1.48 8.95
CA ILE A 264 32.43 1.85 10.18
C ILE A 264 33.52 0.83 10.51
N ARG A 265 33.25 -0.47 10.33
CA ARG A 265 34.27 -1.52 10.54
C ARG A 265 35.44 -1.41 9.57
N ALA A 266 35.17 -1.10 8.30
CA ALA A 266 36.23 -0.89 7.31
C ALA A 266 37.14 0.29 7.69
N MET A 267 36.57 1.36 8.28
CA MET A 267 37.37 2.51 8.74
C MET A 267 38.35 2.17 9.87
N LEU A 268 38.12 1.12 10.65
CA LEU A 268 38.97 0.77 11.81
C LEU A 268 40.38 0.27 11.42
N ALA A 269 40.57 -0.23 10.19
CA ALA A 269 41.84 -0.79 9.74
C ALA A 269 42.98 0.24 9.79
N ASP A 270 42.74 1.43 9.23
CA ASP A 270 43.72 2.51 9.12
C ASP A 270 43.45 3.68 10.10
N ALA A 271 42.58 3.46 11.09
CA ALA A 271 42.15 4.51 12.02
C ALA A 271 43.20 4.82 13.11
N GLY A 272 43.36 6.11 13.42
CA GLY A 272 44.03 6.61 14.61
C GLY A 272 43.25 6.32 15.91
N PRO A 273 43.83 6.62 17.08
CA PRO A 273 43.25 6.27 18.39
C PRO A 273 41.88 6.90 18.63
N GLU A 274 41.68 8.17 18.27
CA GLU A 274 40.41 8.87 18.48
C GLU A 274 39.34 8.35 17.51
N LEU A 275 39.69 8.11 16.24
CA LEU A 275 38.77 7.51 15.28
C LEU A 275 38.36 6.08 15.70
N LYS A 276 39.30 5.27 16.21
CA LYS A 276 38.99 3.93 16.75
C LYS A 276 38.05 4.00 17.94
N LYS A 277 38.28 4.93 18.87
CA LYS A 277 37.42 5.12 20.04
C LYS A 277 36.00 5.52 19.64
N ALA A 278 35.86 6.51 18.75
CA ALA A 278 34.56 7.00 18.29
C ALA A 278 33.80 5.95 17.45
N ALA A 279 34.47 5.25 16.53
CA ALA A 279 33.87 4.18 15.73
C ALA A 279 33.36 3.02 16.60
N ASN A 280 34.13 2.59 17.61
CA ASN A 280 33.70 1.54 18.54
C ASN A 280 32.52 1.96 19.42
N ALA A 281 32.44 3.24 19.81
CA ALA A 281 31.28 3.77 20.52
C ALA A 281 30.03 3.70 19.64
N ALA A 282 30.12 4.14 18.38
CA ALA A 282 29.02 4.10 17.43
C ALA A 282 28.55 2.67 17.12
N LEU A 283 29.47 1.70 16.99
CA LEU A 283 29.15 0.29 16.76
C LEU A 283 28.42 -0.37 17.95
N LYS A 284 28.66 0.11 19.18
CA LYS A 284 27.95 -0.36 20.38
C LYS A 284 26.59 0.32 20.57
N GLY A 285 26.36 1.43 19.88
CA GLY A 285 25.13 2.22 19.96
C GLY A 285 24.02 1.73 19.03
N THR A 286 23.05 2.63 18.83
CA THR A 286 21.88 2.49 17.96
C THR A 286 22.23 2.72 16.48
N PRO A 287 21.31 2.38 15.55
CA PRO A 287 21.45 2.77 14.15
C PRO A 287 21.61 4.29 13.95
N ALA A 288 20.99 5.10 14.83
CA ALA A 288 21.14 6.56 14.80
C ALA A 288 22.56 6.98 15.16
N ASP A 289 23.18 6.37 16.18
CA ASP A 289 24.57 6.67 16.59
C ASP A 289 25.56 6.32 15.47
N ARG A 290 25.33 5.21 14.75
CA ARG A 290 26.13 4.85 13.57
C ARG A 290 25.98 5.87 12.44
N ALA A 291 24.76 6.31 12.17
CA ALA A 291 24.51 7.33 11.15
C ALA A 291 25.14 8.68 11.53
N GLU A 292 25.02 9.11 12.79
CA GLU A 292 25.62 10.35 13.28
C GLU A 292 27.14 10.31 13.24
N PHE A 293 27.75 9.19 13.64
CA PHE A 293 29.18 9.00 13.53
C PHE A 293 29.65 9.11 12.07
N LEU A 294 28.94 8.49 11.12
CA LEU A 294 29.27 8.60 9.70
C LEU A 294 29.02 10.01 9.15
N ALA A 295 28.01 10.73 9.63
CA ALA A 295 27.73 12.08 9.15
C ALA A 295 28.74 13.12 9.66
N THR A 296 29.13 13.05 10.94
CA THR A 296 29.91 14.10 11.60
C THR A 296 31.01 13.56 12.50
N GLY A 297 30.73 12.53 13.29
CA GLY A 297 31.65 12.01 14.31
C GLY A 297 33.02 11.58 13.76
N GLN A 298 33.04 10.93 12.58
CA GLN A 298 34.27 10.49 11.93
C GLN A 298 35.19 11.66 11.54
N HIS A 299 34.64 12.83 11.21
CA HIS A 299 35.43 14.00 10.82
C HIS A 299 36.13 14.59 12.04
N THR A 300 35.38 14.80 13.13
CA THR A 300 35.93 15.31 14.39
C THR A 300 37.02 14.41 14.96
N ALA A 301 36.84 13.09 14.87
CA ALA A 301 37.81 12.13 15.36
C ALA A 301 39.08 12.12 14.50
N ARG A 302 38.95 12.20 13.16
CA ARG A 302 40.09 12.35 12.25
C ARG A 302 40.87 13.64 12.48
N ASP A 303 40.20 14.74 12.77
CA ASP A 303 40.88 16.02 13.02
C ASP A 303 41.67 15.99 14.33
N LYS A 304 41.15 15.32 15.38
CA LYS A 304 41.90 15.05 16.60
C LYS A 304 43.09 14.13 16.37
N ASP A 305 42.92 13.06 15.59
CA ASP A 305 44.02 12.17 15.22
C ASP A 305 45.12 12.91 14.45
N LYS A 306 44.75 13.82 13.54
CA LYS A 306 45.71 14.70 12.84
C LYS A 306 46.40 15.68 13.77
N ALA A 307 45.69 16.31 14.70
CA ALA A 307 46.27 17.23 15.68
C ALA A 307 47.23 16.50 16.64
N ALA A 308 46.90 15.27 17.03
CA ALA A 308 47.76 14.41 17.83
C ALA A 308 48.99 13.91 17.02
N GLY A 309 48.83 13.60 15.74
CA GLY A 309 49.91 13.22 14.83
C GLY A 309 50.83 14.39 14.44
N GLY A 310 50.31 15.62 14.41
CA GLY A 310 51.07 16.86 14.19
C GLY A 310 51.94 17.28 15.37
N GLY A 311 51.81 16.61 16.52
CA GLY A 311 52.70 16.75 17.69
C GLY A 311 53.94 15.85 17.65
N SER A 312 54.08 14.98 16.65
CA SER A 312 55.29 14.14 16.46
C SER A 312 56.18 14.72 15.36
N GLY A 313 56.53 16.00 15.51
CA GLY A 313 57.64 16.64 14.82
C GLY A 313 58.81 16.79 15.76
N GLY A 314 59.59 15.72 15.99
CA GLY A 314 60.83 15.81 16.77
C GLY A 314 61.31 14.47 17.32
N GLY A 315 62.04 13.70 16.52
CA GLY A 315 62.67 12.47 17.02
C GLY A 315 63.29 11.55 15.95
N GLY A 316 64.40 12.00 15.34
CA GLY A 316 65.50 11.13 14.91
C GLY A 316 65.37 10.33 13.61
N LYS A 317 66.03 10.81 12.55
CA LYS A 317 66.84 9.97 11.64
C LYS A 317 68.05 10.77 11.18
N ASP A 318 69.06 10.79 12.03
CA ASP A 318 70.43 11.09 11.65
C ASP A 318 70.96 9.91 10.81
N GLY A 319 71.55 10.20 9.67
CA GLY A 319 72.00 9.16 8.73
C GLY A 319 72.76 9.65 7.50
N GLY A 320 73.81 10.47 7.69
CA GLY A 320 75.08 10.40 6.97
C GLY A 320 75.15 10.74 5.46
N GLY A 321 75.65 11.94 5.16
CA GLY A 321 76.29 12.29 3.88
C GLY A 321 77.42 13.29 4.10
N LYS A 322 78.68 12.83 4.01
CA LYS A 322 79.92 13.57 4.27
C LYS A 322 80.18 14.69 3.26
N GLY A 323 80.66 15.83 3.78
CA GLY A 323 81.95 16.45 3.42
C GLY A 323 82.08 17.15 2.08
N GLY A 324 82.13 18.48 2.11
CA GLY A 324 82.60 19.34 1.01
C GLY A 324 82.69 20.78 1.48
N SER A 325 83.77 21.12 2.17
CA SER A 325 84.16 22.47 2.54
C SER A 325 84.60 23.26 1.31
N ASP A 326 84.05 24.45 1.09
CA ASP A 326 84.79 25.51 0.42
C ASP A 326 84.42 26.89 0.99
N THR A 327 85.45 27.72 1.07
CA THR A 327 85.61 28.90 1.90
C THR A 327 85.62 30.17 1.04
N GLY A 328 85.03 31.26 1.54
CA GLY A 328 85.22 32.65 1.05
C GLY A 328 84.28 33.06 -0.09
N ASN A 329 83.81 34.29 -0.23
CA ASN A 329 84.30 35.59 0.25
C ASN A 329 83.12 36.61 0.25
N GLY A 330 83.18 37.66 1.08
CA GLY A 330 82.12 38.67 1.24
C GLY A 330 82.26 39.97 0.40
N ALA A 331 81.38 40.93 0.74
CA ALA A 331 81.22 42.35 0.30
C ALA A 331 80.47 42.58 -1.03
N GLY A 332 79.58 43.59 -1.21
CA GLY A 332 79.08 44.70 -0.39
C GLY A 332 78.37 45.74 -1.31
N ALA A 333 77.49 46.60 -0.73
CA ALA A 333 76.90 47.86 -1.28
C ALA A 333 75.98 47.73 -2.53
N ASP A 334 74.92 48.50 -2.81
CA ASP A 334 74.35 49.82 -2.44
C ASP A 334 72.79 49.66 -2.45
N GLY A 335 71.93 50.38 -1.71
CA GLY A 335 71.86 51.82 -1.47
C GLY A 335 70.93 52.49 -2.48
N SER A 336 69.64 52.72 -2.16
CA SER A 336 68.81 53.89 -2.54
C SER A 336 67.29 53.65 -2.47
N GLY A 337 66.54 54.60 -1.91
CA GLY A 337 65.16 54.88 -2.34
C GLY A 337 64.09 54.90 -1.25
N ALA A 338 63.93 56.05 -0.58
CA ALA A 338 62.88 56.36 0.38
C ALA A 338 61.46 56.44 -0.24
N GLY A 339 60.42 56.22 0.57
CA GLY A 339 59.03 56.53 0.21
C GLY A 339 58.00 56.09 1.25
N SER A 340 57.73 56.98 2.21
CA SER A 340 56.66 56.86 3.22
C SER A 340 55.26 56.97 2.59
N GLY A 341 54.26 56.26 3.13
CA GLY A 341 52.86 56.40 2.71
C GLY A 341 51.89 55.52 3.50
N SER A 342 51.17 56.14 4.44
CA SER A 342 50.13 55.53 5.28
C SER A 342 48.76 55.50 4.58
N GLY A 343 47.89 54.56 4.97
CA GLY A 343 46.43 54.55 4.68
C GLY A 343 45.98 53.13 4.32
N GLY A 344 45.03 52.48 4.98
CA GLY A 344 43.76 53.02 5.47
C GLY A 344 42.65 52.53 4.52
N ALA A 345 41.95 51.47 4.96
CA ALA A 345 40.82 50.75 4.39
C ALA A 345 39.94 51.41 3.30
N ASN A 346 39.42 50.60 2.35
CA ASN A 346 37.99 50.34 2.09
C ASN A 346 37.75 49.77 0.67
N GLY A 347 36.72 48.93 0.48
CA GLY A 347 36.04 48.82 -0.82
C GLY A 347 35.87 47.42 -1.42
N THR A 348 34.85 46.70 -0.94
CA THR A 348 34.06 45.71 -1.70
C THR A 348 33.61 46.21 -3.08
N THR A 349 33.67 45.38 -4.13
CA THR A 349 32.51 44.81 -4.86
C THR A 349 32.93 44.13 -6.18
N SER A 350 32.46 42.89 -6.33
CA SER A 350 31.92 42.22 -7.51
C SER A 350 32.26 42.76 -8.92
N SER A 351 32.79 41.87 -9.77
CA SER A 351 32.46 41.88 -11.19
C SER A 351 32.29 40.46 -11.72
N SER A 352 31.36 40.37 -12.66
CA SER A 352 30.60 39.19 -13.04
C SER A 352 31.12 38.55 -14.33
N ASN A 353 30.77 37.27 -14.47
CA ASN A 353 30.32 36.61 -15.69
C ASN A 353 31.28 36.38 -16.88
N ASN A 354 31.37 35.07 -17.19
CA ASN A 354 31.13 34.45 -18.50
C ASN A 354 32.34 34.15 -19.40
N ALA A 355 32.74 32.87 -19.43
CA ALA A 355 33.19 32.20 -20.66
C ALA A 355 33.18 30.66 -20.50
N THR A 356 32.20 30.03 -21.16
CA THR A 356 32.35 28.73 -21.86
C THR A 356 32.06 29.01 -23.34
N PRO A 357 32.60 28.30 -24.35
CA PRO A 357 32.89 26.85 -24.33
C PRO A 357 34.14 26.39 -25.13
N ALA A 358 34.30 25.06 -25.20
CA ALA A 358 34.97 24.23 -26.23
C ALA A 358 36.32 23.56 -25.84
N GLY A 359 36.19 22.26 -25.49
CA GLY A 359 36.75 21.15 -26.26
C GLY A 359 38.27 20.96 -26.31
N GLY A 360 38.77 19.95 -25.59
CA GLY A 360 40.14 19.44 -25.79
C GLY A 360 40.60 18.41 -24.75
N THR A 361 40.30 17.14 -25.01
CA THR A 361 41.19 15.97 -24.83
C THR A 361 41.98 15.74 -23.53
N GLY A 362 41.52 14.77 -22.72
CA GLY A 362 42.37 13.70 -22.16
C GLY A 362 43.22 13.97 -20.90
N PRO A 363 43.58 12.92 -20.12
CA PRO A 363 43.62 12.95 -18.66
C PRO A 363 45.03 12.85 -18.04
N LEU A 364 45.25 13.46 -16.87
CA LEU A 364 46.44 13.30 -16.01
C LEU A 364 46.01 13.60 -14.56
N ALA A 365 46.37 12.90 -13.47
CA ALA A 365 47.05 11.65 -13.14
C ALA A 365 46.70 11.42 -11.63
N SER A 366 46.22 10.28 -11.14
CA SER A 366 46.91 8.99 -10.96
C SER A 366 48.35 9.10 -10.44
N THR A 367 48.48 9.11 -9.10
CA THR A 367 49.54 8.41 -8.37
C THR A 367 48.80 7.67 -7.25
N GLY A 368 48.96 6.37 -6.99
CA GLY A 368 49.95 5.40 -7.40
C GLY A 368 50.24 4.51 -6.20
N ALA A 369 49.32 3.61 -5.86
CA ALA A 369 49.59 2.46 -4.99
C ALA A 369 48.66 1.30 -5.43
N ASN A 370 49.07 0.66 -6.53
CA ASN A 370 48.51 -0.60 -6.98
C ASN A 370 49.17 -1.73 -6.18
N ALA A 371 48.45 -2.31 -5.22
CA ALA A 371 48.70 -3.69 -4.83
C ALA A 371 47.77 -4.57 -5.66
N GLN A 372 48.36 -5.28 -6.62
CA GLN A 372 47.70 -6.37 -7.33
C GLN A 372 47.34 -7.45 -6.30
N LEU A 373 46.04 -7.66 -6.06
CA LEU A 373 45.57 -8.94 -5.53
C LEU A 373 44.95 -9.72 -6.69
N ALA A 374 45.71 -10.71 -7.15
CA ALA A 374 45.27 -11.69 -8.12
C ALA A 374 44.03 -12.42 -7.57
N VAL A 375 42.91 -12.31 -8.29
CA VAL A 375 41.75 -13.17 -8.11
C VAL A 375 42.14 -14.54 -8.68
N ALA A 376 42.70 -15.40 -7.82
CA ALA A 376 42.81 -16.83 -8.09
C ALA A 376 41.48 -17.48 -7.69
N ALA A 377 40.82 -18.08 -8.69
CA ALA A 377 39.59 -18.85 -8.55
C ALA A 377 39.78 -20.04 -7.59
N GLY A 378 38.80 -20.24 -6.70
CA GLY A 378 38.76 -21.41 -5.82
C GLY A 378 37.50 -21.43 -4.94
N ALA A 379 36.40 -21.96 -5.50
CA ALA A 379 35.20 -22.47 -4.84
C ALA A 379 34.49 -21.56 -3.80
N GLY A 380 33.39 -20.92 -4.24
CA GLY A 380 32.43 -20.26 -3.34
C GLY A 380 31.35 -19.43 -4.03
N ALA A 381 30.97 -19.78 -5.26
CA ALA A 381 29.79 -19.20 -5.90
C ALA A 381 28.54 -19.98 -5.45
N ALA A 382 27.54 -19.24 -4.97
CA ALA A 382 26.15 -19.61 -4.64
C ALA A 382 25.81 -19.65 -3.13
N ALA A 383 25.49 -18.49 -2.52
CA ALA A 383 24.56 -18.40 -1.36
C ALA A 383 24.24 -16.96 -0.86
N LEU A 384 24.14 -15.91 -1.70
CA LEU A 384 23.75 -14.57 -1.20
C LEU A 384 22.58 -13.90 -1.94
N GLY A 385 21.80 -14.68 -2.71
CA GLY A 385 20.54 -14.24 -3.34
C GLY A 385 19.27 -14.63 -2.56
N ALA A 386 19.38 -15.36 -1.44
CA ALA A 386 18.25 -15.88 -0.67
C ALA A 386 18.30 -15.51 0.83
N GLY A 387 19.06 -14.48 1.22
CA GLY A 387 19.30 -14.12 2.62
C GLY A 387 18.31 -13.11 3.23
N ALA A 388 17.77 -12.19 2.43
CA ALA A 388 16.90 -11.13 2.97
C ALA A 388 15.49 -11.64 3.35
N GLY A 389 15.01 -12.72 2.71
CA GLY A 389 13.75 -13.39 3.09
C GLY A 389 13.88 -14.31 4.31
N LEU A 390 15.08 -14.79 4.63
CA LEU A 390 15.30 -15.75 5.71
C LEU A 390 15.53 -15.08 7.08
N LEU A 391 16.06 -13.85 7.12
CA LEU A 391 16.22 -13.11 8.38
C LEU A 391 14.87 -12.70 9.02
N VAL A 392 13.83 -12.49 8.21
CA VAL A 392 12.48 -12.17 8.71
C VAL A 392 11.75 -13.43 9.22
N ALA A 393 12.04 -14.61 8.66
CA ALA A 393 11.50 -15.88 9.17
C ALA A 393 12.19 -16.35 10.47
N ALA A 394 13.49 -16.09 10.62
CA ALA A 394 14.25 -16.46 11.84
C ALA A 394 13.92 -15.58 13.05
N SER A 395 13.60 -14.29 12.85
CA SER A 395 13.21 -13.38 13.93
C SER A 395 11.81 -13.66 14.48
N ARG A 396 10.86 -14.10 13.64
CA ARG A 396 9.51 -14.51 14.10
C ARG A 396 9.49 -15.83 14.87
N ARG A 397 10.42 -16.76 14.59
CA ARG A 397 10.54 -18.01 15.37
C ARG A 397 11.08 -17.77 16.78
N ARG A 398 12.10 -16.90 16.94
CA ARG A 398 12.62 -16.52 18.26
C ARG A 398 11.63 -15.75 19.13
N ALA A 399 10.76 -14.92 18.53
CA ALA A 399 9.73 -14.21 19.27
C ALA A 399 8.59 -15.13 19.76
N ALA A 400 8.30 -16.23 19.05
CA ALA A 400 7.30 -17.22 19.45
C ALA A 400 7.82 -18.22 20.51
N GLU A 401 9.12 -18.47 20.56
CA GLU A 401 9.77 -19.30 21.59
C GLU A 401 10.03 -18.57 22.92
N ALA A 402 10.05 -17.23 22.90
CA ALA A 402 10.17 -16.41 24.12
C ALA A 402 8.82 -16.10 24.82
N ALA A 403 7.71 -16.52 24.22
CA ALA A 403 6.34 -16.30 24.72
C ALA A 403 5.61 -17.60 25.12
N ARG A 404 6.34 -18.72 25.20
CA ARG A 404 5.96 -19.97 25.87
C ARG A 404 6.91 -20.19 27.03
#